data_AF-A0A7H8GMV9-F1
#
_entry.id   AF-A0A7H8GMV9-F1
#
_cell.length_a   1.000
_cell.length_b   1.000
_cell.length_c   1.000
_cell.angle_alpha   90.00
_cell.angle_beta   90.00
_cell.angle_gamma   90.00
#
_symmetry.space_group_name_H-M   'P 1'
#
loop_
_entity.id
_entity.type
_entity.pdbx_description
1 polymer ?
#
loop_
_entity_poly.entity_id
_entity_poly.type
_entity_poly.pdbx_seq_one_letter_code
_entity_poly.pdbx_strand_id
1 'polypeptide(L)' 'MSQTLTNFDVIALLDSDEAINEYLSQVLANGDNEEFLRAIGYVLKAYAQPGHVINHPVA' A
#
# COMPACT_ATOMS: atom_id res chain seq x y z
N MET A 1 15.80 -26.50 -3.67
CA MET A 1 14.40 -26.06 -3.49
C MET A 1 14.21 -24.84 -4.36
N SER A 2 13.43 -24.93 -5.44
CA SER A 2 13.14 -23.78 -6.31
C SER A 2 11.91 -23.08 -5.75
N GLN A 3 12.08 -21.94 -5.09
CA GLN A 3 10.97 -21.14 -4.58
C GLN A 3 10.43 -20.30 -5.74
N THR A 4 9.19 -20.53 -6.14
CA THR A 4 8.50 -19.67 -7.10
C THR A 4 8.12 -18.37 -6.40
N LEU A 5 8.76 -17.26 -6.78
CA LEU A 5 8.41 -15.93 -6.28
C LEU A 5 7.12 -15.49 -6.97
N THR A 6 6.02 -15.44 -6.22
CA THR A 6 4.78 -14.78 -6.66
C THR A 6 4.95 -13.28 -6.60
N ASN A 7 4.51 -12.58 -7.65
CA ASN A 7 4.56 -11.13 -7.70
C ASN A 7 3.56 -10.57 -6.67
N PHE A 8 4.06 -9.79 -5.71
CA PHE A 8 3.23 -9.15 -4.70
C PHE A 8 2.82 -7.76 -5.20
N ASP A 9 1.52 -7.55 -5.42
CA ASP A 9 1.01 -6.25 -5.82
C ASP A 9 0.59 -5.47 -4.57
N VAL A 10 1.45 -4.54 -4.16
CA VAL A 10 1.21 -3.66 -3.02
C VAL A 10 -0.06 -2.83 -3.24
N ILE A 11 -0.37 -2.44 -4.47
CA ILE A 11 -1.48 -1.52 -4.76
C ILE A 11 -2.82 -2.20 -4.48
N ALA A 12 -2.93 -3.49 -4.81
CA ALA A 12 -4.13 -4.29 -4.55
C ALA A 12 -4.48 -4.41 -3.05
N LEU A 13 -3.51 -4.19 -2.16
CA LEU A 13 -3.73 -4.21 -0.70
C LEU A 13 -4.10 -2.85 -0.12
N LEU A 14 -3.88 -1.77 -0.86
CA LEU A 14 -4.24 -0.42 -0.45
C LEU A 14 -5.68 -0.14 -0.85
N ASP A 15 -6.63 -0.93 -0.38
CA ASP A 15 -8.05 -0.91 -0.78
C ASP A 15 -8.96 -0.26 0.27
N SER A 16 -8.38 0.24 1.36
CA SER A 16 -9.09 0.87 2.46
C SER A 16 -8.21 1.89 3.17
N ASP A 17 -8.83 2.87 3.82
CA ASP A 17 -8.08 3.87 4.58
C ASP A 17 -7.32 3.25 5.77
N GLU A 18 -7.86 2.16 6.33
CA GLU A 18 -7.19 1.38 7.38
C GLU A 18 -5.91 0.71 6.85
N ALA A 19 -5.99 0.00 5.73
CA ALA A 19 -4.82 -0.61 5.10
C ALA A 19 -3.76 0.42 4.67
N ILE A 20 -4.19 1.58 4.16
CA ILE A 20 -3.29 2.69 3.82
C ILE A 20 -2.59 3.21 5.08
N ASN A 21 -3.34 3.43 6.16
CA ASN A 21 -2.78 3.96 7.41
C ASN A 21 -1.80 2.97 8.07
N GLU A 22 -2.14 1.69 8.12
CA GLU A 22 -1.23 0.64 8.60
C GLU A 22 0.04 0.59 7.75
N TYR A 23 -0.09 0.57 6.43
CA TYR A 23 1.04 0.53 5.51
C TYR A 23 1.99 1.72 5.73
N LEU A 24 1.45 2.94 5.76
CA LEU A 24 2.27 4.14 5.97
C LEU A 24 2.88 4.19 7.38
N SER A 25 2.17 3.72 8.41
CA SER A 25 2.69 3.66 9.78
C SER A 25 3.87 2.70 9.91
N GLN A 26 3.80 1.54 9.24
CA GLN A 26 4.90 0.57 9.23
C GLN A 26 6.14 1.13 8.51
N VAL A 27 5.94 1.73 7.34
CA VAL A 27 7.05 2.33 6.58
C VAL A 27 7.68 3.50 7.35
N LEU A 28 6.86 4.33 8.01
CA LEU A 28 7.36 5.41 8.86
C LEU A 28 8.15 4.89 10.07
N ALA A 29 7.68 3.80 10.70
CA ALA A 29 8.36 3.17 11.83
C ALA A 29 9.74 2.60 11.46
N ASN A 30 9.94 2.18 10.21
CA ASN A 30 11.23 1.74 9.70
C ASN A 30 12.25 2.89 9.56
N GLY A 31 11.79 4.14 9.51
CA GLY A 31 12.65 5.33 9.43
C GLY A 31 13.38 5.54 8.09
N ASP A 32 13.02 4.78 7.06
CA ASP A 32 13.56 4.93 5.71
C ASP A 32 12.73 5.95 4.92
N ASN A 33 13.28 7.15 4.75
CA ASN A 33 12.61 8.24 4.04
C ASN A 33 12.42 7.95 2.53
N GLU A 34 13.32 7.17 1.92
CA GLU A 34 13.16 6.78 0.50
C GLU A 34 12.04 5.76 0.36
N GLU A 35 11.94 4.82 1.30
CA GLU A 35 10.82 3.89 1.37
C GLU A 35 9.50 4.63 1.60
N PHE A 36 9.47 5.62 2.49
CA PHE A 36 8.28 6.43 2.75
C PHE A 36 7.81 7.21 1.53
N LEU A 37 8.73 7.82 0.78
CA LEU A 37 8.38 8.49 -0.48
C LEU A 37 7.80 7.50 -1.52
N ARG A 38 8.38 6.30 -1.61
CA ARG A 38 7.87 5.24 -2.49
C ARG A 38 6.49 4.75 -2.05
N ALA A 39 6.26 4.62 -0.75
CA ALA A 39 4.99 4.24 -0.16
C ALA A 39 3.87 5.22 -0.52
N ILE A 40 4.13 6.53 -0.42
CA ILE A 40 3.21 7.58 -0.89
C ILE A 40 2.90 7.40 -2.38
N GLY A 41 3.91 7.07 -3.19
CA GLY A 41 3.72 6.77 -4.61
C GLY A 41 2.77 5.58 -4.87
N TYR A 42 2.80 4.53 -4.04
CA TYR A 42 1.85 3.42 -4.15
C TYR A 42 0.44 3.82 -3.76
N VAL A 43 0.28 4.62 -2.70
CA VAL A 43 -1.02 5.16 -2.27
C VAL A 43 -1.65 5.98 -3.40
N LEU A 44 -0.89 6.91 -4.00
CA LEU A 44 -1.37 7.71 -5.14
C LEU A 44 -1.79 6.83 -6.33
N LYS A 45 -1.04 5.76 -6.61
CA LYS A 45 -1.42 4.81 -7.66
C LYS A 45 -2.70 4.05 -7.33
N ALA A 46 -2.92 3.67 -6.07
CA ALA A 46 -4.14 2.99 -5.63
C ALA A 46 -5.37 3.87 -5.91
N TYR A 47 -5.32 5.16 -5.56
CA TYR A 47 -6.42 6.09 -5.87
C TYR A 47 -6.61 6.35 -7.37
N ALA A 48 -5.53 6.27 -8.17
CA ALA A 48 -5.60 6.50 -9.61
C ALA A 48 -5.99 5.27 -10.42
N GLN A 49 -5.97 4.07 -9.83
CA GLN A 49 -6.23 2.82 -10.55
C GLN A 49 -7.73 2.68 -10.88
N PRO A 50 -8.09 2.52 -12.17
CA PRO A 50 -9.49 2.35 -12.56
C PRO A 50 -10.08 1.07 -11.97
N GLY A 51 -11.22 1.21 -11.28
CA GLY A 51 -11.92 0.08 -10.64
C GLY A 51 -11.35 -0.34 -9.28
N HIS A 52 -10.26 0.29 -8.83
CA HIS A 52 -9.77 0.16 -7.46
C HIS A 52 -10.54 1.14 -6.57
N VAL A 53 -11.34 0.63 -5.65
CA VAL A 53 -12.17 1.44 -4.75
C VAL A 53 -11.54 1.43 -3.36
N ILE A 54 -11.19 2.61 -2.87
CA ILE A 54 -10.71 2.79 -1.50
C ILE A 54 -11.93 2.85 -0.58
N ASN A 55 -12.08 1.84 0.27
CA ASN A 55 -13.17 1.74 1.21
C ASN A 55 -12.86 2.56 2.47
N HIS A 56 -13.79 3.42 2.82
CA HIS A 56 -13.81 4.05 4.13
C HIS A 56 -14.76 3.23 5.02
N PRO A 57 -14.27 2.38 5.94
CA PRO A 57 -15.17 1.67 6.85
C PRO A 57 -15.98 2.69 7.65
N VAL A 58 -17.31 2.63 7.53
CA VAL A 58 -18.20 3.42 8.39
C VAL A 58 -18.08 2.88 9.81
N ALA A 59 -17.60 3.73 10.73
CA ALA A 59 -17.47 3.43 12.15
C ALA A 59 -18.82 3.10 12.80
#